data_AF-A0A523T1B2-F1
#
_entry.id   AF-A0A523T1B2-F1
#
_cell.length_a   1.000
_cell.length_b   1.000
_cell.length_c   1.000
_cell.angle_alpha   90.00
_cell.angle_beta   90.00
_cell.angle_gamma   90.00
#
_symmetry.space_group_name_H-M   'P 1'
#
loop_
_entity.id
_entity.type
_entity.pdbx_description
1 polymer ?
#
loop_
_entity_poly.entity_id
_entity_poly.type
_entity_poly.pdbx_seq_one_letter_code
_entity_poly.pdbx_strand_id
1 'polypeptide(L)'
;MKLGWRIFFLTLSAAAFTAICFAPIPGMDAAARLTLAVFVLALILWVSEAIPLYITSLVIAALLSIFLPRHLPSLSAGYAAFLAPFFSPVILLFLGGFVLARGLESYDLDSVLASAILRRVARNLPAMRVKGHPESGSC
;
A
#
# COMPACT_ATOMS: atom_id res chain seq x y z
N MET A 1 20.92 8.89 -13.65
CA MET A 1 20.97 7.50 -14.16
C MET A 1 19.80 6.60 -13.72
N LYS A 2 19.14 6.84 -12.57
CA LYS A 2 17.97 6.05 -12.12
C LYS A 2 16.67 6.22 -12.94
N LEU A 3 16.59 7.27 -13.75
CA LEU A 3 15.37 7.59 -14.51
C LEU A 3 15.21 6.67 -15.74
N GLY A 4 16.28 6.33 -16.44
CA GLY A 4 16.25 5.42 -17.61
C GLY A 4 15.69 4.04 -17.29
N TRP A 5 16.04 3.50 -16.12
CA TRP A 5 15.56 2.19 -15.67
C TRP A 5 14.04 2.19 -15.43
N ARG A 6 13.52 3.23 -14.76
CA ARG A 6 12.07 3.35 -14.50
C ARG A 6 11.26 3.48 -15.79
N ILE A 7 11.77 4.24 -16.76
CA ILE A 7 11.14 4.41 -18.07
C ILE A 7 11.15 3.08 -18.84
N PHE A 8 12.26 2.33 -18.81
CA PHE A 8 12.36 1.03 -19.45
C PHE A 8 11.32 0.03 -18.93
N PHE A 9 11.16 -0.07 -17.61
CA PHE A 9 10.15 -0.95 -17.02
C PHE A 9 8.71 -0.50 -17.30
N LEU A 10 8.46 0.81 -17.33
CA LEU A 10 7.16 1.34 -17.73
C LEU A 10 6.83 0.98 -19.18
N THR A 11 7.78 1.15 -20.10
CA THR A 11 7.60 0.76 -21.50
C THR A 11 7.43 -0.75 -21.68
N LEU A 12 8.17 -1.55 -20.91
CA LEU A 12 8.06 -3.02 -20.95
C LEU A 12 6.68 -3.49 -20.47
N SER A 13 6.18 -2.92 -19.38
CA SER A 13 4.86 -3.27 -18.84
C SER A 13 3.73 -2.84 -19.78
N ALA A 14 3.83 -1.64 -20.38
CA ALA A 14 2.90 -1.20 -21.41
C ALA A 14 2.92 -2.11 -22.64
N ALA A 15 4.12 -2.51 -23.10
CA ALA A 15 4.26 -3.44 -24.22
C ALA A 15 3.67 -4.82 -23.91
N ALA A 16 3.89 -5.35 -22.70
CA ALA A 16 3.29 -6.61 -22.27
C ALA A 16 1.76 -6.54 -22.22
N PHE A 17 1.20 -5.44 -21.70
CA PHE A 17 -0.24 -5.20 -21.71
C PHE A 17 -0.82 -5.17 -23.12
N THR A 18 -0.19 -4.43 -24.03
CA THR A 18 -0.62 -4.36 -25.44
C THR A 18 -0.52 -5.72 -26.13
N ALA A 19 0.57 -6.45 -25.90
CA ALA A 19 0.77 -7.78 -26.47
C ALA A 19 -0.32 -8.77 -26.03
N ILE A 20 -0.69 -8.78 -24.74
CA ILE A 20 -1.74 -9.67 -24.21
C ILE A 20 -3.13 -9.25 -24.71
N CYS A 21 -3.38 -7.95 -24.87
CA CYS A 21 -4.65 -7.45 -25.39
C CYS A 21 -4.87 -7.88 -26.86
N PHE A 22 -3.79 -7.84 -27.67
CA PHE A 22 -3.82 -8.23 -29.08
C PHE A 22 -3.60 -9.72 -29.33
N ALA A 23 -3.07 -10.49 -28.38
CA ALA A 23 -2.91 -11.93 -28.51
C ALA A 23 -4.28 -12.61 -28.62
N PRO A 24 -4.63 -13.20 -29.78
CA PRO A 24 -5.88 -13.93 -29.93
C PRO A 24 -5.73 -15.28 -29.22
N ILE A 25 -6.15 -15.35 -27.97
CA ILE A 25 -6.22 -16.60 -27.21
C ILE A 25 -7.56 -17.27 -27.54
N PRO A 26 -7.57 -18.40 -28.29
CA PRO A 26 -8.81 -19.09 -28.63
C PRO A 26 -9.48 -19.67 -27.36
N GLY A 27 -10.79 -19.46 -27.22
CA GLY A 27 -11.58 -19.99 -26.10
C GLY A 27 -11.65 -19.13 -24.84
N MET A 28 -11.07 -17.92 -24.85
CA MET A 28 -11.05 -17.04 -23.67
C MET A 28 -11.96 -15.82 -23.82
N ASP A 29 -12.81 -15.59 -22.82
CA ASP A 29 -13.71 -14.44 -22.76
C ASP A 29 -12.93 -13.11 -22.77
N ALA A 30 -13.51 -12.07 -23.40
CA ALA A 30 -12.87 -10.77 -23.54
C ALA A 30 -12.54 -10.14 -22.17
N ALA A 31 -13.40 -10.35 -21.17
CA ALA A 31 -13.16 -9.83 -19.83
C ALA A 31 -12.02 -10.56 -19.11
N ALA A 32 -11.93 -11.88 -19.26
CA ALA A 32 -10.83 -12.68 -18.70
C ALA A 32 -9.47 -12.25 -19.29
N ARG A 33 -9.45 -11.86 -20.58
CA ARG A 33 -8.23 -11.36 -21.22
C ARG A 33 -7.79 -10.02 -20.66
N LEU A 34 -8.74 -9.12 -20.44
CA LEU A 34 -8.45 -7.81 -19.87
C LEU A 34 -7.98 -7.90 -18.42
N THR A 35 -8.60 -8.75 -17.59
CA THR A 35 -8.17 -8.94 -16.20
C THR A 35 -6.77 -9.55 -16.13
N LEU A 36 -6.46 -10.53 -17.01
CA LEU A 36 -5.12 -11.11 -17.11
C LEU A 36 -4.07 -10.09 -17.60
N ALA A 37 -4.42 -9.26 -18.59
CA ALA A 37 -3.53 -8.21 -19.08
C ALA A 37 -3.18 -7.20 -17.97
N VAL A 38 -4.18 -6.73 -17.21
CA VAL A 38 -3.93 -5.81 -16.09
C VAL A 38 -3.16 -6.49 -14.96
N PHE A 39 -3.41 -7.78 -14.69
CA PHE A 39 -2.67 -8.53 -13.68
C PHE A 39 -1.18 -8.66 -14.02
N VAL A 40 -0.84 -8.97 -15.27
CA VAL A 40 0.56 -9.03 -15.72
C VAL A 40 1.21 -7.66 -15.67
N LEU A 41 0.50 -6.61 -16.10
CA LEU A 41 0.96 -5.22 -15.97
C LEU A 41 1.29 -4.87 -14.50
N ALA A 42 0.39 -5.23 -13.58
CA ALA A 42 0.55 -5.02 -12.14
C ALA A 42 1.78 -5.74 -11.59
N LEU A 43 1.97 -7.02 -11.94
CA LEU A 43 3.08 -7.84 -11.47
C LEU A 43 4.44 -7.28 -11.92
N ILE A 44 4.55 -6.81 -13.17
CA ILE A 44 5.77 -6.17 -13.67
C ILE A 44 6.03 -4.84 -12.94
N LEU A 45 4.99 -4.03 -12.71
CA LEU A 45 5.11 -2.76 -11.98
C LEU A 45 5.49 -2.96 -10.50
N TRP A 46 5.00 -4.01 -9.86
CA TRP A 46 5.33 -4.34 -8.47
C TRP A 46 6.76 -4.83 -8.31
N VAL A 47 7.20 -5.77 -9.13
CA VAL A 47 8.57 -6.32 -9.05
C VAL A 47 9.62 -5.26 -9.40
N SER A 48 9.30 -4.36 -10.33
CA SER A 48 10.23 -3.31 -10.75
C SER A 48 10.33 -2.12 -9.78
N GLU A 49 9.42 -2.00 -8.82
CA GLU A 49 9.30 -0.88 -7.87
C GLU A 49 9.48 0.52 -8.52
N ALA A 50 9.11 0.64 -9.81
CA ALA A 50 9.36 1.84 -10.59
C ALA A 50 8.47 3.01 -10.14
N ILE A 51 7.32 2.68 -9.54
CA ILE A 51 6.32 3.60 -9.00
C ILE A 51 5.92 3.07 -7.60
N PRO A 52 5.67 3.94 -6.61
CA PRO A 52 5.09 3.53 -5.33
C PRO A 52 3.85 2.64 -5.49
N LEU A 53 3.77 1.56 -4.70
CA LEU A 53 2.71 0.54 -4.77
C LEU A 53 1.30 1.15 -4.75
N TYR A 54 1.07 2.18 -3.94
CA TYR A 54 -0.24 2.82 -3.85
C TYR A 54 -0.72 3.41 -5.19
N ILE A 55 0.19 3.96 -6.00
CA ILE A 55 -0.14 4.51 -7.32
C ILE A 55 -0.45 3.37 -8.29
N THR A 56 0.31 2.28 -8.24
CA THR A 56 0.06 1.11 -9.09
C THR A 56 -1.34 0.55 -8.86
N SER A 57 -1.79 0.45 -7.61
CA SER A 57 -3.15 0.01 -7.26
C SER A 57 -4.24 0.93 -7.82
N LEU A 58 -4.02 2.25 -7.81
CA LEU A 58 -4.97 3.22 -8.40
C LEU A 58 -5.02 3.10 -9.93
N VAL A 59 -3.88 2.89 -10.60
CA VAL A 59 -3.82 2.66 -12.05
C VAL A 59 -4.58 1.40 -12.43
N ILE A 60 -4.39 0.31 -11.67
CA ILE A 60 -5.12 -0.95 -11.85
C ILE A 60 -6.63 -0.72 -11.73
N ALA A 61 -7.07 -0.07 -10.65
CA ALA A 61 -8.49 0.22 -10.43
C ALA A 61 -9.09 1.09 -11.55
N ALA A 62 -8.35 2.11 -12.02
CA ALA A 62 -8.78 2.95 -13.13
C ALA A 62 -8.89 2.16 -14.45
N LEU A 63 -7.90 1.32 -14.78
CA LEU A 63 -7.94 0.48 -15.98
C LEU A 63 -9.12 -0.49 -15.93
N LEU A 64 -9.32 -1.21 -14.83
CA LEU A 64 -10.46 -2.13 -14.71
C LEU A 64 -11.78 -1.37 -14.83
N SER A 65 -11.90 -0.21 -14.19
CA SER A 65 -13.13 0.58 -14.23
C SER A 65 -13.45 1.17 -15.61
N ILE A 66 -12.47 1.38 -16.48
CA ILE A 66 -12.68 1.91 -17.84
C ILE A 66 -12.96 0.77 -18.83
N PHE A 67 -12.22 -0.33 -18.74
CA PHE A 67 -12.26 -1.39 -19.74
C PHE A 67 -13.32 -2.48 -19.45
N LEU A 68 -13.58 -2.82 -18.18
CA LEU A 68 -14.43 -3.95 -17.81
C LEU A 68 -15.95 -3.70 -17.97
N PRO A 69 -16.50 -2.50 -17.70
CA PRO A 69 -17.93 -2.22 -17.91
C PRO A 69 -18.39 -2.37 -19.37
N ARG A 70 -17.46 -2.24 -20.33
CA ARG A 70 -17.76 -2.44 -21.77
C ARG A 70 -18.00 -3.91 -22.13
N HIS A 71 -17.52 -4.85 -21.31
CA HIS A 71 -17.59 -6.28 -21.60
C HIS A 71 -18.50 -7.06 -20.65
N LEU A 72 -18.83 -6.51 -19.47
CA LEU A 72 -19.81 -7.08 -18.54
C LEU A 72 -20.91 -6.07 -18.20
N PRO A 73 -22.07 -6.10 -18.90
CA PRO A 73 -23.21 -5.25 -18.56
C PRO A 73 -23.86 -5.61 -17.21
N SER A 74 -23.52 -6.77 -16.61
CA SER A 74 -23.98 -7.18 -15.28
C SER A 74 -23.33 -6.39 -14.13
N LEU A 75 -22.20 -5.74 -14.36
CA LEU A 75 -21.57 -4.81 -13.43
C LEU A 75 -22.26 -3.44 -13.49
N SER A 76 -23.57 -3.41 -13.20
CA SER A 76 -24.38 -2.18 -13.08
C SER A 76 -23.92 -1.27 -11.92
N ALA A 77 -22.99 -1.75 -11.08
CA ALA A 77 -22.45 -1.04 -9.93
C ALA A 77 -21.46 0.10 -10.27
N GLY A 78 -21.13 0.32 -11.56
CA GLY A 78 -20.29 1.44 -11.98
C GLY A 78 -18.90 1.46 -11.30
N TYR A 79 -18.33 2.66 -11.12
CA TYR A 79 -17.03 2.87 -10.47
C TYR A 79 -16.98 2.34 -9.02
N ALA A 80 -18.12 2.24 -8.33
CA ALA A 80 -18.18 1.86 -6.92
C ALA A 80 -17.68 0.42 -6.67
N ALA A 81 -17.91 -0.51 -7.59
CA ALA A 81 -17.44 -1.89 -7.46
C ALA A 81 -15.90 -1.99 -7.42
N PHE A 82 -15.22 -1.12 -8.18
CA PHE A 82 -13.76 -1.09 -8.24
C PHE A 82 -13.13 -0.30 -7.09
N LEU A 83 -13.90 0.61 -6.47
CA LEU A 83 -13.46 1.37 -5.29
C LEU A 83 -13.75 0.65 -3.96
N ALA A 84 -14.66 -0.33 -3.95
CA ALA A 84 -15.01 -1.09 -2.74
C ALA A 84 -13.80 -1.67 -1.97
N PRO A 85 -12.75 -2.22 -2.62
CA PRO A 85 -11.58 -2.74 -1.92
C PRO A 85 -10.80 -1.69 -1.14
N PHE A 86 -10.81 -0.42 -1.58
CA PHE A 86 -10.12 0.67 -0.89
C PHE A 86 -10.76 1.02 0.46
N PHE A 87 -12.06 0.74 0.61
CA PHE A 87 -12.81 0.93 1.86
C PHE A 87 -13.09 -0.40 2.57
N SER A 88 -12.19 -1.38 2.42
CA SER A 88 -12.33 -2.63 3.16
C SER A 88 -12.25 -2.38 4.68
N PRO A 89 -12.98 -3.16 5.50
CA PRO A 89 -12.96 -3.02 6.96
C PRO A 89 -11.55 -3.09 7.55
N VAL A 90 -10.66 -3.86 6.92
CA VAL A 90 -9.27 -4.02 7.35
C VAL A 90 -8.47 -2.72 7.18
N ILE A 91 -8.64 -2.01 6.06
CA ILE A 91 -7.95 -0.73 5.81
C ILE A 91 -8.45 0.32 6.79
N LEU A 92 -9.76 0.37 7.04
CA LEU A 92 -10.35 1.28 8.02
C LEU A 92 -9.90 0.95 9.45
N LEU A 93 -9.70 -0.33 9.78
CA LEU A 93 -9.15 -0.76 11.07
C LEU A 93 -7.71 -0.27 11.24
N PHE A 94 -6.87 -0.38 10.21
CA PHE A 94 -5.51 0.14 10.25
C PHE A 94 -5.49 1.67 10.35
N LEU A 95 -6.34 2.37 9.57
CA LEU A 95 -6.48 3.82 9.66
C LEU A 95 -6.90 4.24 11.08
N GLY A 96 -7.89 3.56 11.66
CA GLY A 96 -8.32 3.78 13.04
C GLY A 96 -7.18 3.52 14.05
N GLY A 97 -6.42 2.45 13.87
CA GLY A 97 -5.24 2.14 14.68
C GLY A 97 -4.17 3.24 14.64
N PHE A 98 -3.90 3.81 13.47
CA PHE A 98 -2.96 4.94 13.34
C PHE A 98 -3.49 6.22 13.98
N VAL A 99 -4.79 6.50 13.86
CA VAL A 99 -5.43 7.64 14.54
C VAL A 99 -5.37 7.46 16.07
N LEU A 100 -5.65 6.26 16.57
CA LEU A 100 -5.50 5.96 18.00
C LEU A 100 -4.04 6.12 18.46
N ALA A 101 -3.07 5.60 17.70
CA ALA A 101 -1.65 5.73 18.04
C ALA A 101 -1.21 7.20 18.12
N ARG A 102 -1.65 8.04 17.18
CA ARG A 102 -1.41 9.50 17.23
C ARG A 102 -2.16 10.19 18.37
N GLY A 103 -3.33 9.70 18.73
CA GLY A 103 -4.05 10.15 19.92
C GLY A 103 -3.23 9.90 21.18
N LEU A 104 -2.68 8.70 21.34
CA LEU A 104 -1.83 8.35 22.49
C LEU A 104 -0.56 9.22 22.55
N GLU A 105 0.08 9.45 21.40
CA GLU A 105 1.26 10.32 21.27
C GLU A 105 0.94 11.78 21.66
N SER A 106 -0.20 12.33 21.20
CA SER A 106 -0.57 13.72 21.49
C SER A 106 -0.85 13.99 22.97
N TYR A 107 -1.20 12.97 23.75
CA TYR A 107 -1.40 13.07 25.20
C TYR A 107 -0.20 12.59 26.01
N ASP A 108 0.94 12.30 25.34
CA ASP A 108 2.17 11.77 25.95
C ASP A 108 1.92 10.48 26.76
N LEU A 109 0.85 9.74 26.42
CA LEU A 109 0.44 8.53 27.12
C LEU A 109 1.44 7.39 26.88
N ASP A 110 2.15 7.42 25.76
CA ASP A 110 3.25 6.51 25.46
C ASP A 110 4.41 6.67 26.46
N SER A 111 4.73 7.90 26.90
CA SER A 111 5.79 8.17 27.88
C SER A 111 5.37 7.73 29.31
N VAL A 112 4.11 7.98 29.67
CA VAL A 112 3.53 7.55 30.94
C VAL A 112 3.51 6.02 31.02
N LEU A 113 3.09 5.37 29.94
CA LEU A 113 3.05 3.92 29.86
C LEU A 113 4.47 3.31 29.88
N ALA A 114 5.41 3.88 29.11
CA ALA A 114 6.81 3.46 29.11
C ALA A 114 7.46 3.58 30.49
N SER A 115 7.27 4.72 31.16
CA SER A 115 7.80 4.95 32.50
C SER A 115 7.13 4.05 33.56
N ALA A 116 5.84 3.76 33.45
CA ALA A 116 5.14 2.82 34.33
C ALA A 116 5.67 1.39 34.18
N ILE A 117 5.86 0.92 32.95
CA ILE A 117 6.44 -0.40 32.65
C ILE A 117 7.88 -0.47 33.18
N LEU A 118 8.71 0.53 32.89
CA LEU A 118 10.09 0.60 33.37
C LEU A 118 10.15 0.58 34.91
N ARG A 119 9.33 1.36 35.61
CA ARG A 119 9.26 1.34 37.07
C ARG A 119 8.85 -0.02 37.61
N ARG A 120 7.94 -0.73 36.94
CA ARG A 120 7.48 -2.06 37.38
C ARG A 120 8.52 -3.14 37.16
N VAL A 121 9.23 -3.10 36.03
CA VAL A 121 10.26 -4.09 35.66
C VAL A 121 11.58 -3.82 36.38
N ALA A 122 12.03 -2.56 36.46
CA ALA A 122 13.26 -2.16 37.14
C ALA A 122 13.27 -2.49 38.64
N ARG A 123 12.09 -2.70 39.27
CA ARG A 123 11.97 -3.14 40.66
C ARG A 123 12.58 -4.53 40.94
N ASN A 124 12.74 -5.38 39.92
CA ASN A 124 13.26 -6.74 40.08
C ASN A 124 14.69 -6.93 39.52
N LEU A 125 15.33 -5.86 39.04
CA LEU A 125 16.63 -5.90 38.36
C LEU A 125 17.65 -5.17 39.23
N PRO A 126 18.79 -5.79 39.62
CA PRO A 126 19.84 -5.10 40.35
C PRO A 126 20.40 -3.97 39.47
N ALA A 127 20.38 -2.77 40.03
CA ALA A 127 20.58 -1.50 39.35
C ALA A 127 21.81 -1.47 38.41
N MET A 128 21.57 -1.54 37.09
CA MET A 128 22.53 -0.97 36.15
C MET A 128 22.32 0.54 36.10
N ARG A 129 23.23 1.21 36.81
CA ARG A 129 23.42 2.66 36.88
C ARG A 129 23.62 3.25 35.47
N VAL A 130 22.54 3.72 34.84
CA VAL A 130 22.64 4.72 33.77
C VAL A 130 23.13 6.00 34.43
N LYS A 131 24.43 6.24 34.33
CA LYS A 131 25.07 7.48 34.76
C LYS A 131 24.47 8.59 33.91
N GLY A 132 23.62 9.42 34.51
CA GLY A 132 23.14 10.64 33.89
C GLY A 132 24.33 11.48 33.45
N HIS A 133 24.35 11.83 32.18
CA HIS A 133 25.17 12.93 31.70
C HIS A 133 24.47 14.22 32.12
N PRO A 134 25.13 15.12 32.87
CA PRO A 134 24.56 16.43 33.13
C PRO A 134 24.76 17.28 31.86
N GLU A 135 23.70 17.44 31.07
CA GLU A 135 23.61 18.60 30.19
C GLU A 135 23.49 19.84 31.09
N SER A 136 24.66 20.45 31.30
CA SER A 136 24.89 21.73 31.94
C SER A 136 24.01 22.80 31.31
N GLY A 137 23.49 23.68 32.16
CA GLY A 137 22.79 24.89 31.73
C GLY A 137 23.61 25.69 30.72
N SER A 138 22.88 26.24 29.76
CA SER A 138 23.30 27.41 29.01
C SER A 138 22.05 28.28 28.82
N CYS A 139 22.26 29.57 29.04
CA CYS A 139 21.30 30.66 29.19
C CYS A 139 20.16 30.72 28.17
#